data_AF-A0A6V7IZ69-F1
#
_entry.id   AF-A0A6V7IZ69-F1
#
_cell.length_a   1.000
_cell.length_b   1.000
_cell.length_c   1.000
_cell.angle_alpha   90.00
_cell.angle_beta   90.00
_cell.angle_gamma   90.00
#
_symmetry.space_group_name_H-M   'P 1'
#
loop_
_entity.id
_entity.type
_entity.pdbx_description
1 polymer ?
#
loop_
_entity_poly.entity_id
_entity_poly.type
_entity_poly.pdbx_seq_one_letter_code
_entity_poly.pdbx_strand_id
1 'polypeptide(L)'
;APSVPTDPCSPSPCGPNSQCRNINGQAVCSCLPDYNGSPPNCQPECVSNSQCPQNLACISLKCVSPCPQPCGINTQCRVLNHSPICICNPGMTGDPFTRCFEVP
;
A
#
# COMPACT_ATOMS: atom_id res chain seq x y z
N ALA A 1 -13.84 4.74 -47.50
CA ALA A 1 -14.27 3.93 -46.35
C ALA A 1 -14.16 4.80 -45.10
N PRO A 2 -15.16 4.85 -44.20
CA PRO A 2 -15.00 5.56 -42.95
C PRO A 2 -14.00 4.78 -42.08
N SER A 3 -12.89 5.39 -41.74
CA SER A 3 -11.98 4.87 -40.73
C SER A 3 -12.77 4.78 -39.43
N VAL A 4 -13.14 3.57 -39.00
CA VAL A 4 -13.66 3.34 -37.65
C VAL A 4 -12.71 4.07 -36.69
N PRO A 5 -13.18 4.99 -35.84
CA PRO A 5 -12.30 5.65 -34.90
C PRO A 5 -11.73 4.59 -33.97
N THR A 6 -10.51 4.14 -34.29
CA THR A 6 -9.75 3.18 -33.49
C THR A 6 -9.52 3.85 -32.16
N ASP A 7 -10.01 3.23 -31.08
CA ASP A 7 -9.76 3.72 -29.74
C ASP A 7 -8.23 3.79 -29.52
N PRO A 8 -7.63 4.98 -29.33
CA PRO A 8 -6.20 5.14 -29.12
C PRO A 8 -5.71 4.43 -27.84
N CYS A 9 -6.63 3.99 -26.96
CA CYS A 9 -6.33 3.18 -25.79
C CYS A 9 -6.37 1.66 -26.02
N SER A 10 -6.62 1.18 -27.25
CA SER A 10 -6.73 -0.25 -27.56
C SER A 10 -5.90 -0.64 -28.80
N PRO A 11 -4.70 -1.25 -28.62
CA PRO A 11 -4.06 -1.60 -27.34
C PRO A 11 -3.49 -0.38 -26.61
N SER A 12 -3.46 -0.42 -25.28
CA SER A 12 -3.05 0.73 -24.47
C SER A 12 -1.57 1.08 -24.65
N PRO A 13 -1.21 2.34 -24.99
CA PRO A 13 0.17 2.78 -25.10
C PRO A 13 0.79 3.18 -23.74
N CYS A 14 0.01 3.19 -22.65
CA CYS A 14 0.38 3.86 -21.40
C CYS A 14 1.31 3.08 -20.46
N GLY A 15 1.68 1.84 -20.80
CA GLY A 15 2.50 0.98 -19.95
C GLY A 15 1.77 0.44 -18.72
N PRO A 16 2.45 -0.39 -17.91
CA PRO A 16 1.87 -1.00 -16.70
C PRO A 16 1.55 0.06 -15.63
N ASN A 17 0.62 -0.28 -14.74
CA ASN A 17 0.18 0.56 -13.62
C ASN A 17 -0.31 1.96 -14.03
N SER A 18 -0.74 2.11 -15.27
CA SER A 18 -1.20 3.37 -15.86
C SER A 18 -2.61 3.21 -16.41
N GLN A 19 -3.43 4.23 -16.23
CA GLN A 19 -4.73 4.38 -16.84
C GLN A 19 -4.60 5.11 -18.18
N CYS A 20 -5.18 4.55 -19.24
CA CYS A 20 -5.37 5.24 -20.51
C CYS A 20 -6.76 5.87 -20.56
N ARG A 21 -6.83 7.14 -20.94
CA ARG A 21 -8.08 7.87 -21.17
C ARG A 21 -8.05 8.44 -22.59
N ASN A 22 -9.05 8.13 -23.38
CA ASN A 22 -9.23 8.76 -24.69
C ASN A 22 -9.85 10.16 -24.49
N ILE A 23 -9.08 11.19 -24.81
CA ILE A 23 -9.53 12.58 -24.77
C ILE A 23 -9.39 13.14 -26.19
N ASN A 24 -10.52 13.44 -26.84
CA ASN A 24 -10.58 13.98 -28.22
C ASN A 24 -9.86 13.12 -29.28
N GLY A 25 -9.89 11.79 -29.15
CA GLY A 25 -9.21 10.88 -30.08
C GLY A 25 -7.71 10.70 -29.79
N GLN A 26 -7.23 11.21 -28.67
CA GLN A 26 -5.85 11.04 -28.21
C GLN A 26 -5.79 10.18 -26.94
N ALA A 27 -4.84 9.25 -26.88
CA ALA A 27 -4.54 8.52 -25.66
C ALA A 27 -3.80 9.43 -24.68
N VAL A 28 -4.43 9.72 -23.55
CA VAL A 28 -3.84 10.41 -22.41
C VAL A 28 -3.57 9.41 -21.30
N CYS A 29 -2.32 9.34 -20.86
CA CYS A 29 -1.87 8.39 -19.85
C CYS A 29 -1.73 9.08 -18.49
N SER A 30 -2.20 8.43 -17.44
CA SER A 30 -1.96 8.82 -16.04
C SER A 30 -1.66 7.59 -15.20
N CYS A 31 -0.88 7.72 -14.12
CA CYS A 31 -0.70 6.59 -13.20
C CYS A 31 -2.03 6.20 -12.54
N LEU A 32 -2.19 4.91 -12.23
CA LEU A 32 -3.31 4.45 -11.40
C LEU A 32 -3.24 5.11 -10.01
N PRO A 33 -4.36 5.18 -9.27
CA PRO A 33 -4.33 5.54 -7.86
C PRO A 33 -3.26 4.72 -7.14
N ASP A 34 -2.50 5.38 -6.25
CA ASP A 34 -1.43 4.78 -5.44
C ASP A 34 -0.09 4.54 -6.14
N TYR A 35 -0.01 4.85 -7.44
CA TYR A 35 1.25 4.88 -8.18
C TYR A 35 1.67 6.34 -8.44
N ASN A 36 2.96 6.59 -8.25
CA ASN A 36 3.60 7.89 -8.46
C ASN A 36 4.46 7.87 -9.73
N GLY A 37 4.92 9.06 -10.15
CA GLY A 37 5.75 9.25 -11.32
C GLY A 37 4.97 9.63 -12.58
N SER A 38 5.49 9.25 -13.74
CA SER A 38 4.90 9.57 -15.04
C SER A 38 4.87 8.34 -15.93
N PRO A 39 3.74 8.04 -16.60
CA PRO A 39 3.65 6.95 -17.55
C PRO A 39 4.76 7.02 -18.62
N PRO A 40 5.32 5.89 -19.06
CA PRO A 40 4.95 4.52 -18.72
C PRO A 40 5.59 3.99 -17.42
N ASN A 41 6.39 4.81 -16.72
CA ASN A 41 7.16 4.42 -15.54
C ASN A 41 6.44 4.77 -14.23
N CYS A 42 5.18 4.34 -14.11
CA CYS A 42 4.43 4.50 -12.87
C CYS A 42 4.94 3.51 -11.82
N GLN A 43 5.42 4.03 -10.69
CA GLN A 43 6.01 3.26 -9.61
C GLN A 43 5.12 3.30 -8.39
N PRO A 44 5.05 2.21 -7.60
CA PRO A 44 4.36 2.25 -6.33
C PRO A 44 5.09 3.17 -5.33
N GLU A 45 4.41 3.51 -4.23
CA GLU A 45 5.03 4.24 -3.11
C GLU A 45 6.24 3.48 -2.54
N CYS A 46 6.11 2.15 -2.39
CA CYS A 46 7.20 1.28 -1.98
C CYS A 46 7.14 -0.09 -2.67
N VAL A 47 8.29 -0.74 -2.81
CA VAL A 47 8.43 -2.17 -3.12
C VAL A 47 9.11 -2.94 -1.99
N SER A 48 9.70 -2.23 -1.04
CA SER A 48 10.40 -2.77 0.12
C SER A 48 10.22 -1.85 1.34
N ASN A 49 10.27 -2.45 2.52
CA ASN A 49 10.26 -1.73 3.81
C ASN A 49 11.32 -0.62 3.89
N SER A 50 12.48 -0.81 3.23
CA SER A 50 13.57 0.17 3.22
C SER A 50 13.22 1.51 2.57
N GLN A 51 12.12 1.58 1.80
CA GLN A 51 11.61 2.82 1.21
C GLN A 51 10.61 3.55 2.13
N CYS A 52 10.19 2.90 3.22
CA CYS A 52 9.29 3.48 4.18
C CYS A 52 10.05 4.07 5.38
N PRO A 53 9.45 5.02 6.10
CA PRO A 53 9.89 5.40 7.44
C PRO A 53 9.94 4.19 8.41
N GLN A 54 10.79 4.24 9.43
CA GLN A 54 10.98 3.12 10.38
C GLN A 54 9.70 2.71 11.13
N ASN A 55 8.74 3.63 11.25
CA ASN A 55 7.44 3.42 11.89
C ASN A 55 6.34 2.93 10.95
N LEU A 56 6.65 2.68 9.67
CA LEU A 56 5.72 2.17 8.66
C LEU A 56 6.29 0.91 8.02
N ALA A 57 5.47 0.11 7.35
CA ALA A 57 5.90 -1.07 6.61
C ALA A 57 5.35 -0.99 5.19
N CYS A 58 6.05 -1.60 4.24
CA CYS A 58 5.58 -1.70 2.87
C CYS A 58 4.55 -2.82 2.78
N ILE A 59 3.27 -2.46 2.79
CA ILE A 59 2.15 -3.40 2.70
C ILE A 59 1.30 -2.99 1.51
N SER A 60 1.05 -3.93 0.60
CA SER A 60 0.30 -3.69 -0.63
C SER A 60 0.84 -2.48 -1.42
N LEU A 61 2.17 -2.41 -1.55
CA LEU A 61 2.89 -1.37 -2.28
C LEU A 61 2.77 0.06 -1.70
N LYS A 62 2.34 0.17 -0.44
CA LYS A 62 2.21 1.42 0.31
C LYS A 62 2.93 1.39 1.65
N CYS A 63 3.40 2.54 2.10
CA CYS A 63 3.97 2.70 3.42
C CYS A 63 2.84 2.93 4.44
N VAL A 64 2.44 1.88 5.14
CA VAL A 64 1.35 1.92 6.11
C VAL A 64 1.78 1.37 7.46
N SER A 65 1.12 1.79 8.53
CA SER A 65 1.41 1.28 9.87
C SER A 65 0.93 -0.17 10.01
N PRO A 66 1.79 -1.13 10.38
CA PRO A 66 1.36 -2.49 10.73
C PRO A 66 0.73 -2.58 12.12
N CYS A 67 0.39 -1.46 12.77
CA CYS A 67 -0.37 -1.43 14.02
C CYS A 67 -1.81 -0.93 13.75
N PRO A 68 -2.84 -1.47 14.41
CA PRO A 68 -2.79 -2.39 15.55
C PRO A 68 -2.78 -3.89 15.17
N GLN A 69 -3.05 -4.26 13.93
CA GLN A 69 -3.09 -5.66 13.49
C GLN A 69 -1.68 -6.11 13.08
N PRO A 70 -1.05 -7.09 13.77
CA PRO A 70 -1.69 -8.31 14.26
C PRO A 70 -1.76 -8.46 15.80
N CYS A 71 -1.67 -7.36 16.56
CA CYS A 71 -1.66 -7.47 18.02
C CYS A 71 -3.02 -7.85 18.61
N GLY A 72 -2.96 -8.59 19.71
CA GLY A 72 -4.12 -9.08 20.45
C GLY A 72 -4.79 -8.00 21.32
N ILE A 73 -5.84 -8.41 22.02
CA ILE A 73 -6.61 -7.49 22.88
C ILE A 73 -5.80 -7.18 24.16
N ASN A 74 -5.97 -5.95 24.69
CA ASN A 74 -5.30 -5.46 25.90
C ASN A 74 -3.76 -5.35 25.76
N THR A 75 -3.31 -5.00 24.56
CA THR A 75 -1.90 -4.84 24.23
C THR A 75 -1.61 -3.44 23.72
N GLN A 76 -0.37 -3.03 23.87
CA GLN A 76 0.22 -1.89 23.19
C GLN A 76 0.94 -2.38 21.93
N CYS A 77 0.53 -1.87 20.76
CA CYS A 77 1.24 -2.10 19.50
C CYS A 77 2.22 -0.96 19.24
N ARG A 78 3.48 -1.30 18.96
CA ARG A 78 4.51 -0.34 18.52
C ARG A 78 5.20 -0.88 17.28
N VAL A 79 5.56 0.00 16.35
CA VAL A 79 6.31 -0.41 15.15
C VAL A 79 7.79 -0.22 15.42
N LEU A 80 8.58 -1.28 15.23
CA LEU A 80 10.04 -1.25 15.32
C LEU A 80 10.63 -1.91 14.07
N ASN A 81 11.47 -1.19 13.33
CA ASN A 81 12.07 -1.68 12.09
C ASN A 81 11.03 -2.27 11.11
N HIS A 82 9.97 -1.51 10.83
CA HIS A 82 8.87 -1.92 9.95
C HIS A 82 8.07 -3.14 10.43
N SER A 83 8.31 -3.63 11.65
CA SER A 83 7.65 -4.80 12.21
C SER A 83 6.79 -4.39 13.41
N PRO A 84 5.57 -4.94 13.55
CA PRO A 84 4.75 -4.69 14.72
C PRO A 84 5.30 -5.48 15.92
N ILE A 85 5.45 -4.78 17.04
CA ILE A 85 5.81 -5.32 18.35
C ILE A 85 4.60 -5.17 19.25
N CYS A 86 4.09 -6.31 19.73
CA CYS A 86 2.94 -6.38 20.61
C CYS A 86 3.41 -6.64 22.04
N ILE A 87 2.97 -5.81 22.99
CA ILE A 87 3.35 -5.92 24.40
C ILE A 87 2.07 -5.83 25.24
N CYS A 88 1.90 -6.68 26.24
CA CYS A 88 0.77 -6.54 27.17
C CYS A 88 0.80 -5.16 27.86
N ASN A 89 -0.36 -4.57 28.08
CA ASN A 89 -0.45 -3.32 28.86
C ASN A 89 0.10 -3.51 30.29
N PRO A 90 0.56 -2.44 30.95
CA PRO A 90 1.05 -2.52 32.34
C PRO A 90 0.02 -3.18 33.26
N GLY A 91 0.47 -4.14 34.09
CA GLY A 91 -0.42 -4.92 34.95
C GLY A 91 -1.16 -6.07 34.27
N MET A 92 -0.80 -6.39 33.02
CA MET A 92 -1.38 -7.49 32.25
C MET A 92 -0.33 -8.52 31.81
N THR A 93 -0.76 -9.77 31.64
CA THR A 93 0.08 -10.93 31.26
C THR A 93 -0.67 -11.85 30.29
N GLY A 94 0.04 -12.71 29.56
CA GLY A 94 -0.53 -13.61 28.56
C GLY A 94 0.20 -13.55 27.23
N ASP A 95 -0.51 -13.80 26.13
CA ASP A 95 0.04 -13.76 24.77
C ASP A 95 -0.33 -12.43 24.08
N PRO A 96 0.64 -11.55 23.79
CA PRO A 96 0.39 -10.26 23.13
C PRO A 96 -0.15 -10.35 21.70
N PHE A 97 -0.07 -11.49 21.02
CA PHE A 97 -0.65 -11.66 19.68
C PHE A 97 -2.11 -12.10 19.74
N THR A 98 -2.53 -12.71 20.84
CA THR A 98 -3.90 -13.21 21.02
C THR A 98 -4.68 -12.32 21.98
N ARG A 99 -4.27 -12.27 23.25
CA ARG A 99 -4.93 -11.54 24.33
C ARG A 99 -4.07 -11.52 25.60
N CYS A 100 -4.06 -10.37 26.27
CA CYS A 100 -3.55 -10.24 27.64
C CYS A 100 -4.69 -10.15 28.66
N PHE A 101 -4.41 -10.63 29.87
CA PHE A 101 -5.29 -10.71 31.03
C PHE A 101 -4.67 -9.97 32.21
N GLU A 102 -5.47 -9.49 33.16
CA GLU A 102 -4.96 -8.86 34.38
C GLU A 102 -4.09 -9.85 35.17
N VAL A 103 -2.97 -9.36 35.72
CA VAL A 103 -2.12 -10.17 36.59
C VAL A 103 -2.88 -10.49 37.88
N PRO A 104 -2.96 -11.77 38.30
CA PRO A 104 -3.63 -12.19 39.53
C PRO A 104 -3.06 -11.59 40.82
#